data_AF-A0A0F9NTB2-F1
#
_entry.id   AF-A0A0F9NTB2-F1
#
_cell.length_a   1.000
_cell.length_b   1.000
_cell.length_c   1.000
_cell.angle_alpha   90.00
_cell.angle_beta   90.00
_cell.angle_gamma   90.00
#
_symmetry.space_group_name_H-M   'P 1'
#
loop_
_entity.id
_entity.type
_entity.pdbx_description
1 polymer ?
#
loop_
_entity_poly.entity_id
_entity_poly.type
_entity_poly.pdbx_seq_one_letter_code
_entity_poly.pdbx_strand_id
1 'polypeptide(L)'
;MSSVVDVHKKDGKTPHFDIYIGRQVRFVDWTWDSKWGNYFYQHLDLYEAHIRGSFKWNDLELLKGKVLGCWCITTDKIEPLKCHGQILMKLVREKFK
;
A
#
# COMPACT_ATOMS: atom_id res chain seq x y z
N MET A 1 1.44 1.95 14.54
CA MET A 1 0.70 2.58 13.42
C MET A 1 1.32 2.06 12.14
N SER A 2 0.54 1.75 11.10
CA SER A 2 1.09 1.26 9.83
C SER A 2 1.87 2.38 9.12
N SER A 3 2.85 2.03 8.30
CA SER A 3 3.65 2.97 7.50
C SER A 3 3.85 2.43 6.08
N VAL A 4 4.28 3.28 5.16
CA VAL A 4 4.69 2.90 3.81
C VAL A 4 6.19 3.03 3.68
N VAL A 5 6.83 2.05 3.04
CA VAL A 5 8.23 2.13 2.63
C VAL A 5 8.33 2.03 1.11
N ASP A 6 9.23 2.83 0.56
CA ASP A 6 9.62 2.72 -0.84
C ASP A 6 10.51 1.48 -1.04
N VAL A 7 10.09 0.55 -1.89
CA VAL A 7 10.78 -0.73 -2.14
C VAL A 7 11.89 -0.64 -3.18
N HIS A 8 12.13 0.54 -3.77
CA HIS A 8 13.33 0.73 -4.59
C HIS A 8 14.58 0.40 -3.78
N LYS A 9 15.53 -0.30 -4.42
CA LYS A 9 16.78 -0.69 -3.77
C LYS A 9 17.53 0.55 -3.29
N LYS A 10 17.94 0.53 -2.02
CA LYS A 10 18.90 1.47 -1.44
C LYS A 10 20.16 0.69 -1.13
N ASP A 11 21.30 1.13 -1.64
CA ASP A 11 22.59 0.44 -1.49
C ASP A 11 22.54 -1.05 -1.89
N GLY A 12 21.83 -1.32 -3.00
CA GLY A 12 21.67 -2.67 -3.55
C GLY A 12 20.66 -3.56 -2.82
N LYS A 13 20.05 -3.10 -1.72
CA LYS A 13 19.10 -3.87 -0.91
C LYS A 13 17.70 -3.27 -0.96
N THR A 14 16.69 -4.12 -1.10
CA THR A 14 15.29 -3.71 -0.95
C THR A 14 15.03 -3.42 0.54
N PRO A 15 14.45 -2.27 0.89
CA PRO A 15 14.07 -1.97 2.28
C PRO A 15 13.11 -3.02 2.84
N HIS A 16 13.19 -3.26 4.15
CA HIS A 16 12.30 -4.20 4.83
C HIS A 16 10.84 -3.72 4.82
N PHE A 17 9.91 -4.63 4.54
CA PHE A 17 8.47 -4.43 4.65
C PHE A 17 7.80 -5.74 5.09
N ASP A 18 6.62 -5.63 5.70
CA ASP A 18 5.84 -6.82 6.11
C ASP A 18 4.90 -7.30 4.99
N ILE A 19 4.30 -6.36 4.25
CA ILE A 19 3.31 -6.65 3.22
C ILE A 19 3.61 -5.85 1.96
N TYR A 20 3.81 -6.54 0.84
CA TYR A 20 3.86 -5.90 -0.46
C TYR A 20 2.46 -5.50 -0.93
N ILE A 21 2.27 -4.23 -1.29
CA ILE A 21 0.98 -3.68 -1.72
C ILE A 21 0.99 -3.21 -3.19
N GLY A 22 2.06 -3.50 -3.93
CA GLY A 22 2.17 -3.13 -5.34
C GLY A 22 1.54 -4.15 -6.29
N ARG A 23 1.53 -3.82 -7.57
CA ARG A 23 1.19 -4.76 -8.66
C ARG A 23 2.38 -5.65 -8.97
N GLN A 24 2.19 -6.72 -9.73
CA GLN A 24 3.33 -7.46 -10.27
C GLN A 24 4.17 -6.55 -11.18
N VAL A 25 5.49 -6.54 -10.99
CA VAL A 25 6.43 -5.79 -11.82
C VAL A 25 7.23 -6.79 -12.65
N ARG A 26 7.28 -6.56 -13.97
CA ARG A 26 8.04 -7.39 -14.88
C ARG A 26 9.53 -7.34 -14.49
N PHE A 27 10.18 -8.51 -14.47
CA PHE A 27 11.61 -8.67 -14.14
C PHE A 27 11.98 -8.39 -12.67
N VAL A 28 11.01 -8.39 -11.77
CA VAL A 28 11.24 -8.34 -10.32
C VAL A 28 10.61 -9.56 -9.67
N ASP A 29 11.39 -10.63 -9.53
CA ASP A 29 10.91 -11.98 -9.20
C ASP A 29 10.20 -12.10 -7.84
N TRP A 30 10.50 -11.19 -6.91
CA TRP A 30 9.85 -11.18 -5.60
C TRP A 30 8.52 -10.42 -5.59
N THR A 31 8.12 -9.76 -6.68
CA THR A 31 6.82 -9.09 -6.76
C THR A 31 5.75 -10.03 -7.29
N TRP A 32 4.56 -9.95 -6.71
CA TRP A 32 3.36 -10.64 -7.18
C TRP A 32 2.23 -9.63 -7.35
N ASP A 33 1.12 -10.07 -7.93
CA ASP A 33 -0.07 -9.23 -7.98
C ASP A 33 -0.75 -9.18 -6.60
N SER A 34 -0.41 -8.16 -5.81
CA SER A 34 -0.99 -8.01 -4.47
C SER A 34 -2.49 -7.73 -4.58
N LYS A 35 -3.29 -8.30 -3.68
CA LYS A 35 -4.71 -7.92 -3.56
C LYS A 35 -4.88 -6.43 -3.26
N TRP A 36 -3.85 -5.79 -2.72
CA TRP A 36 -3.78 -4.36 -2.43
C TRP A 36 -3.18 -3.52 -3.57
N GLY A 37 -2.88 -4.13 -4.72
CA GLY A 37 -2.36 -3.44 -5.88
C GLY A 37 -3.34 -2.40 -6.40
N ASN A 38 -2.84 -1.19 -6.68
CA ASN A 38 -3.63 -0.13 -7.28
C ASN A 38 -3.56 -0.18 -8.82
N TYR A 39 -4.68 -0.51 -9.46
CA TYR A 39 -4.88 -0.54 -10.91
C TYR A 39 -5.46 0.75 -11.49
N PHE A 40 -5.77 1.73 -10.65
CA PHE A 40 -6.26 3.06 -11.03
C PHE A 40 -5.13 4.09 -11.14
N TYR A 41 -3.86 3.65 -11.00
CA TYR A 41 -2.66 4.47 -11.15
C TYR A 41 -2.70 5.74 -10.29
N GLN A 42 -2.83 6.92 -10.91
CA GLN A 42 -2.79 8.23 -10.24
C GLN A 42 -4.15 8.62 -9.63
N HIS A 43 -5.23 7.90 -9.95
CA HIS A 43 -6.58 8.16 -9.47
C HIS A 43 -6.79 7.50 -8.09
N LEU A 44 -6.23 8.13 -7.05
CA LEU A 44 -6.28 7.62 -5.68
C LEU A 44 -7.71 7.58 -5.10
N ASP A 45 -8.58 8.47 -5.58
CA ASP A 45 -10.01 8.52 -5.28
C ASP A 45 -10.75 7.27 -5.79
N LEU A 46 -10.47 6.85 -7.03
CA LEU A 46 -11.04 5.62 -7.60
C LEU A 46 -10.54 4.38 -6.85
N TYR A 47 -9.25 4.38 -6.47
CA TYR A 47 -8.70 3.30 -5.66
C TYR A 47 -9.35 3.25 -4.27
N GLU A 48 -9.56 4.40 -3.62
CA GLU A 48 -10.27 4.46 -2.34
C GLU A 48 -11.70 3.91 -2.45
N ALA A 49 -12.45 4.35 -3.46
CA ALA A 49 -13.81 3.86 -3.71
C ALA A 49 -13.82 2.34 -3.96
N HIS A 50 -12.86 1.82 -4.72
CA HIS A 50 -12.71 0.39 -4.99
C HIS A 50 -12.47 -0.43 -3.72
N ILE A 51 -11.59 0.03 -2.83
CA ILE A 51 -11.35 -0.68 -1.56
C ILE A 51 -12.61 -0.69 -0.69
N ARG A 52 -13.32 0.44 -0.60
CA ARG A 52 -14.57 0.54 0.18
C ARG A 52 -15.69 -0.34 -0.37
N GLY A 53 -15.81 -0.42 -1.69
CA GLY A 53 -16.86 -1.20 -2.36
C GLY A 53 -16.55 -2.68 -2.57
N SER A 54 -15.36 -3.16 -2.18
CA SER A 54 -14.94 -4.55 -2.40
C SER A 54 -14.75 -5.32 -1.10
N PHE A 55 -14.65 -6.65 -1.21
CA PHE A 55 -14.36 -7.54 -0.08
C PHE A 55 -13.05 -7.19 0.66
N LYS A 56 -12.14 -6.46 0.01
CA LYS A 56 -10.88 -5.97 0.61
C LYS A 56 -11.09 -5.06 1.80
N TRP A 57 -12.23 -4.39 1.88
CA TRP A 57 -12.62 -3.62 3.06
C TRP A 57 -12.60 -4.48 4.33
N ASN A 58 -13.05 -5.73 4.24
CA ASN A 58 -13.12 -6.64 5.38
C ASN A 58 -11.72 -7.01 5.89
N ASP A 59 -10.78 -7.16 4.98
CA ASP A 59 -9.40 -7.58 5.25
C ASP A 59 -8.47 -6.46 5.75
N LEU A 60 -8.97 -5.23 5.92
CA LEU A 60 -8.12 -4.08 6.33
C LEU A 60 -7.40 -4.31 7.67
N GLU A 61 -7.94 -5.15 8.55
CA GLU A 61 -7.28 -5.50 9.82
C GLU A 61 -5.89 -6.13 9.63
N LEU A 62 -5.68 -6.85 8.52
CA LEU A 62 -4.40 -7.48 8.19
C LEU A 62 -3.27 -6.46 8.00
N LEU A 63 -3.62 -5.21 7.68
CA LEU A 63 -2.67 -4.14 7.44
C LEU A 63 -2.31 -3.38 8.74
N LYS A 64 -2.97 -3.67 9.87
CA LYS A 64 -2.80 -2.94 11.13
C LYS A 64 -1.40 -3.16 11.70
N GLY A 65 -0.68 -2.05 11.88
CA GLY A 65 0.68 -2.06 12.44
C GLY A 65 1.76 -2.60 11.51
N LYS A 66 1.43 -2.84 10.23
CA LYS A 66 2.37 -3.35 9.22
C LYS A 66 3.12 -2.24 8.49
N VAL A 67 4.34 -2.55 8.06
CA VAL A 67 5.09 -1.78 7.07
C VAL A 67 4.68 -2.24 5.68
N LEU A 68 4.08 -1.33 4.92
CA LEU A 68 3.55 -1.58 3.59
C LEU A 68 4.62 -1.25 2.53
N GLY A 69 5.06 -2.26 1.78
CA GLY A 69 6.01 -2.10 0.68
C GLY A 69 5.31 -1.56 -0.58
N CYS A 70 5.67 -0.35 -0.99
CA CYS A 70 5.13 0.34 -2.17
C CYS A 70 6.26 0.88 -3.05
N TRP A 71 5.98 1.14 -4.33
CA TRP A 71 6.94 1.76 -5.27
C TRP A 71 6.87 3.29 -5.31
N CYS A 72 5.98 3.92 -4.51
CA CYS A 72 5.75 5.35 -4.60
C CYS A 72 6.70 6.16 -3.70
N ILE A 73 6.59 5.97 -2.38
CA ILE A 73 7.26 6.81 -1.38
C ILE A 73 7.45 6.05 -0.06
N THR A 74 8.37 6.56 0.78
CA THR A 74 8.45 6.21 2.20
C THR A 74 7.73 7.29 3.02
N THR A 75 6.75 6.91 3.84
CA THR A 75 6.00 7.86 4.68
C THR A 75 5.23 7.13 5.80
N ASP A 76 5.05 7.79 6.94
CA ASP A 76 4.12 7.43 8.00
C ASP A 76 2.90 8.36 8.06
N LYS A 77 2.85 9.38 7.19
CA LYS A 77 1.76 10.36 7.11
C LYS A 77 0.67 9.90 6.16
N ILE A 78 -0.59 10.12 6.57
CA ILE A 78 -1.76 9.91 5.70
C ILE A 78 -1.88 11.03 4.65
N GLU A 79 -1.61 12.27 5.05
CA GLU A 79 -1.74 13.44 4.17
C GLU A 79 -0.41 14.19 4.00
N PRO A 80 -0.19 14.88 2.86
CA PRO A 80 -1.03 14.85 1.66
C PRO A 80 -0.98 13.49 0.95
N LEU A 81 -2.12 13.05 0.40
CA LEU A 81 -2.21 11.81 -0.39
C LEU A 81 -1.35 11.89 -1.66
N LYS A 82 -0.35 11.03 -1.74
CA LYS A 82 0.60 10.89 -2.86
C LYS A 82 0.77 9.43 -3.30
N CYS A 83 0.22 8.49 -2.55
CA CYS A 83 0.47 7.06 -2.69
C CYS A 83 -0.78 6.26 -2.28
N HIS A 84 -1.05 5.14 -2.97
CA HIS A 84 -2.17 4.26 -2.61
C HIS A 84 -1.97 3.55 -1.26
N GLY A 85 -0.72 3.40 -0.81
CA GLY A 85 -0.43 2.95 0.55
C GLY A 85 -0.97 3.91 1.63
N GLN A 86 -0.95 5.21 1.37
CA GLN A 86 -1.56 6.19 2.29
C GLN A 86 -3.09 6.06 2.31
N ILE A 87 -3.72 5.72 1.18
CA ILE A 87 -5.16 5.38 1.15
C ILE A 87 -5.43 4.17 2.05
N LEU A 88 -4.64 3.11 1.95
CA LEU A 88 -4.81 1.95 2.84
C LEU A 88 -4.64 2.33 4.31
N MET A 89 -3.62 3.12 4.66
CA MET A 89 -3.42 3.62 6.03
C MET A 89 -4.60 4.46 6.52
N LYS A 90 -5.15 5.34 5.67
CA LYS A 90 -6.34 6.16 5.94
C LYS A 90 -7.53 5.25 6.28
N LEU A 91 -7.81 4.27 5.42
CA LEU A 91 -8.96 3.38 5.57
C LEU A 91 -8.85 2.46 6.80
N VAL A 92 -7.65 1.94 7.10
CA VAL A 92 -7.39 1.19 8.34
C VAL A 92 -7.68 2.06 9.57
N ARG A 93 -7.19 3.31 9.58
CA ARG A 93 -7.44 4.23 10.69
C ARG A 93 -8.91 4.58 10.82
N GLU A 94 -9.63 4.74 9.72
CA GLU A 94 -11.06 5.04 9.74
C GLU A 94 -11.90 3.86 10.25
N LYS A 95 -11.62 2.64 9.79
CA LYS A 95 -12.39 1.45 10.13
C LYS A 95 -12.23 1.01 11.58
N PHE A 96 -11.04 1.18 12.16
CA PHE A 96 -10.70 0.69 13.51
C PHE A 96 -10.37 1.83 14.49
N LYS A 97 -10.99 2.99 14.26
CA LYS A 97 -10.91 4.15 15.14
C LYS A 97 -11.71 3.93 16.42
#